data_AF-A0A6H5GYB1-F1
#
_entry.id   AF-A0A6H5GYB1-F1
#
_cell.length_a   1.000
_cell.length_b   1.000
_cell.length_c   1.000
_cell.angle_alpha   90.00
_cell.angle_beta   90.00
_cell.angle_gamma   90.00
#
_symmetry.space_group_name_H-M   'P 1'
#
loop_
_entity.id
_entity.type
_entity.pdbx_description
1 polymer ?
#
loop_
_entity_poly.entity_id
_entity_poly.type
_entity_poly.pdbx_seq_one_letter_code
_entity_poly.pdbx_strand_id
1 'polypeptide(L)'
;MAGSDSASEDSLYPIAVLIDELKNEDVQLRLNSIKKLSTISLALGVERTRTELIPFLTDTIYDEDEVLLALAEQLGQFTPLVGGPDYVYCLLPPLESLATVEETVVRDKAVESLRLISAQHSPADLEARFVPLVTRLSSGDWFTSRTSACGLFSVCYSRVNSTVKADLRQHFRTLCQDDTPMVRRAAASKFGEFAKVVEPEYLKTDLIPMFVSLAQDEQDSVRLLAVEACVSIASLLQQEDVEQLVMPTLRQCTVDTSWRVRYMVADKFTELQVAVGPEITRAELVSALQSLLKDSEAEVRAAAANKVRDFCQALDPVYREGLIMSNILPYVKELVTDPNQHVKAALASVIMGLSPILGKIKFWPRFAGPAPPHPSRSMDSSSMDASVIWPMDSSDSHPTGSSDSTNSTGARSMDSGYSIDPPPSIGSRSDSMRLLRGGDVTGGPSINRAVGTGRPRAIDHRIDGVRVRGRRTGRASFALPATAAAAPRAGRVLIGFCAQSRPRSRGEGREARREYRPLDQTDTMAAVATCTRFSDNYDLKEELGK
;
A
#
# COMPACT_ATOMS: atom_id res chain seq x y z
N MET A 1 -46.87 -1.58 52.45
CA MET A 1 -46.99 -1.65 50.98
C MET A 1 -47.01 -0.24 50.42
N ALA A 2 -45.83 0.36 50.28
CA ALA A 2 -45.49 1.65 49.66
C ALA A 2 -44.08 1.99 50.16
N GLY A 3 -43.10 2.22 49.27
CA GLY A 3 -41.74 2.61 49.67
C GLY A 3 -40.56 1.85 49.03
N SER A 4 -40.77 1.09 47.94
CA SER A 4 -39.70 0.44 47.17
C SER A 4 -39.34 1.16 45.86
N ASP A 5 -40.32 1.81 45.23
CA ASP A 5 -40.25 2.04 43.77
C ASP A 5 -39.59 3.38 43.39
N SER A 6 -39.53 4.35 44.31
CA SER A 6 -38.94 5.67 44.05
C SER A 6 -37.41 5.65 43.88
N ALA A 7 -36.72 4.63 44.37
CA ALA A 7 -35.27 4.49 44.17
C ALA A 7 -34.91 4.04 42.74
N SER A 8 -35.87 3.46 42.01
CA SER A 8 -35.68 3.04 40.61
C SER A 8 -35.72 4.23 39.65
N GLU A 9 -36.71 5.10 39.78
CA GLU A 9 -36.98 6.15 38.78
C GLU A 9 -35.85 7.20 38.69
N ASP A 10 -35.32 7.66 39.84
CA ASP A 10 -34.18 8.59 39.88
C ASP A 10 -32.90 8.01 39.24
N SER A 11 -32.73 6.68 39.24
CA SER A 11 -31.59 6.01 38.58
C SER A 11 -31.72 5.96 37.05
N LEU A 12 -32.94 6.10 36.53
CA LEU A 12 -33.27 5.99 35.11
C LEU A 12 -33.24 7.34 34.39
N TYR A 13 -33.44 8.46 35.08
CA TYR A 13 -33.48 9.79 34.47
C TYR A 13 -32.20 10.14 33.67
N PRO A 14 -30.96 9.90 34.17
CA PRO A 14 -29.75 10.13 33.38
C PRO A 14 -29.66 9.23 32.14
N ILE A 15 -30.22 8.01 32.21
CA ILE A 15 -30.21 7.04 31.11
C ILE A 15 -31.19 7.45 30.02
N ALA A 16 -32.38 7.95 30.38
CA ALA A 16 -33.34 8.52 29.45
C ALA A 16 -32.73 9.72 28.70
N VAL A 17 -32.10 10.66 29.42
CA VAL A 17 -31.39 11.80 28.82
C VAL A 17 -30.29 11.33 27.86
N LEU A 18 -29.51 10.30 28.21
CA LEU A 18 -28.45 9.77 27.33
C LEU A 18 -29.01 9.04 26.09
N ILE A 19 -30.21 8.45 26.16
CA ILE A 19 -30.91 7.87 25.00
C ILE A 19 -31.51 8.97 24.10
N ASP A 20 -31.96 10.08 24.68
CA ASP A 20 -32.39 11.27 23.93
C ASP A 20 -31.19 12.04 23.33
N GLU A 21 -30.02 12.07 23.99
CA GLU A 21 -28.77 12.56 23.39
C GLU A 21 -28.35 11.74 22.15
N LEU A 22 -28.58 10.42 22.15
CA LEU A 22 -28.36 9.54 20.98
C LEU A 22 -29.35 9.81 19.83
N LYS A 23 -30.47 10.50 20.08
CA LYS A 23 -31.46 10.93 19.08
C LYS A 23 -31.38 12.43 18.75
N ASN A 24 -30.40 13.14 19.30
CA ASN A 24 -30.25 14.58 19.11
C ASN A 24 -29.91 14.91 17.65
N GLU A 25 -30.38 16.05 17.12
CA GLU A 25 -30.06 16.50 15.76
C GLU A 25 -28.55 16.81 15.60
N ASP A 26 -27.86 17.23 16.66
CA ASP A 26 -26.42 17.52 16.62
C ASP A 26 -25.57 16.23 16.63
N VAL A 27 -24.87 16.02 15.51
CA VAL A 27 -23.89 14.93 15.29
C VAL A 27 -22.84 14.88 16.41
N GLN A 28 -22.39 16.03 16.92
CA GLN A 28 -21.36 16.08 17.97
C GLN A 28 -21.91 15.58 19.31
N LEU A 29 -23.20 15.78 19.60
CA LEU A 29 -23.84 15.24 20.80
C LEU A 29 -24.02 13.72 20.67
N ARG A 30 -24.53 13.23 19.53
CA ARG A 30 -24.62 11.78 19.25
C ARG A 30 -23.26 11.09 19.38
N LEU A 31 -22.23 11.61 18.72
CA LEU A 31 -20.85 11.12 18.78
C LEU A 31 -20.28 11.07 20.21
N ASN A 32 -20.53 12.11 21.03
CA ASN A 32 -20.09 12.16 22.41
C ASN A 32 -20.85 11.18 23.32
N SER A 33 -22.08 10.80 22.94
CA SER A 33 -22.92 9.83 23.66
C SER A 33 -22.55 8.39 23.28
N ILE A 34 -22.27 8.13 22.00
CA ILE A 34 -21.67 6.88 21.53
C ILE A 34 -20.37 6.57 22.29
N LYS A 35 -19.47 7.57 22.43
CA LYS A 35 -18.23 7.45 23.22
C LYS A 35 -18.44 7.19 24.73
N LYS A 36 -19.67 7.29 25.23
CA LYS A 36 -20.07 7.00 26.63
C LYS A 36 -20.95 5.74 26.75
N LEU A 37 -21.20 4.97 25.69
CA LEU A 37 -22.07 3.79 25.75
C LEU A 37 -21.62 2.75 26.78
N SER A 38 -20.32 2.66 27.07
CA SER A 38 -19.78 1.85 28.17
C SER A 38 -20.30 2.29 29.55
N THR A 39 -20.52 3.58 29.78
CA THR A 39 -21.16 4.11 31.00
C THR A 39 -22.67 3.88 30.98
N ILE A 40 -23.31 4.04 29.82
CA ILE A 40 -24.76 3.81 29.65
C ILE A 40 -25.12 2.34 29.94
N SER A 41 -24.37 1.38 29.40
CA SER A 41 -24.57 -0.06 29.62
C SER A 41 -24.24 -0.50 31.05
N LEU A 42 -23.21 0.08 31.69
CA LEU A 42 -22.95 -0.13 33.12
C LEU A 42 -24.12 0.35 34.01
N ALA A 43 -24.80 1.43 33.63
CA ALA A 43 -25.95 1.97 34.37
C ALA A 43 -27.26 1.19 34.08
N LEU A 44 -27.45 0.71 32.84
CA LEU A 44 -28.58 -0.15 32.46
C LEU A 44 -28.49 -1.57 33.03
N GLY A 45 -27.28 -2.07 33.25
CA GLY A 45 -27.01 -3.48 33.56
C GLY A 45 -27.07 -4.38 32.31
N VAL A 46 -26.56 -5.60 32.46
CA VAL A 46 -26.32 -6.53 31.34
C VAL A 46 -27.61 -6.98 30.64
N GLU A 47 -28.69 -7.21 31.39
CA GLU A 47 -29.98 -7.63 30.82
C GLU A 47 -30.55 -6.59 29.87
N ARG A 48 -30.73 -5.36 30.34
CA ARG A 48 -31.32 -4.25 29.56
C ARG A 48 -30.39 -3.78 28.44
N THR A 49 -29.08 -3.93 28.62
CA THR A 49 -28.11 -3.72 27.53
C THR A 49 -28.39 -4.68 26.36
N ARG A 50 -28.78 -5.93 26.62
CA ARG A 50 -29.16 -6.90 25.57
C ARG A 50 -30.57 -6.69 25.02
N THR A 51 -31.56 -6.38 25.86
CA THR A 51 -32.98 -6.35 25.46
C THR A 51 -33.47 -5.00 24.94
N GLU A 52 -32.79 -3.90 25.29
CA GLU A 52 -33.20 -2.53 24.92
C GLU A 52 -32.11 -1.82 24.12
N LEU A 53 -30.88 -1.74 24.65
CA LEU A 53 -29.82 -0.92 24.03
C LEU A 53 -29.31 -1.53 22.71
N ILE A 54 -29.03 -2.83 22.67
CA ILE A 54 -28.55 -3.48 21.43
C ILE A 54 -29.57 -3.41 20.29
N PRO A 55 -30.87 -3.72 20.48
CA PRO A 55 -31.89 -3.50 19.45
C PRO A 55 -31.95 -2.04 19.01
N PHE A 56 -32.00 -1.09 19.95
CA PHE A 56 -32.01 0.34 19.61
C PHE A 56 -30.80 0.79 18.78
N LEU A 57 -29.59 0.32 19.11
CA LEU A 57 -28.38 0.56 18.31
C LEU A 57 -28.40 -0.14 16.96
N THR A 58 -29.12 -1.27 16.82
CA THR A 58 -29.29 -2.00 15.55
C THR A 58 -30.29 -1.29 14.63
N ASP A 59 -31.32 -0.65 15.19
CA ASP A 59 -32.29 0.15 14.42
C ASP A 59 -31.73 1.55 14.03
N THR A 60 -30.77 2.07 14.80
CA THR A 60 -30.19 3.42 14.64
C THR A 60 -28.88 3.43 13.83
N ILE A 61 -28.60 2.38 13.04
CA ILE A 61 -27.43 2.23 12.16
C ILE A 61 -27.38 3.20 10.95
N TYR A 62 -28.35 4.10 10.83
CA TYR A 62 -28.49 5.06 9.71
C TYR A 62 -28.13 6.47 10.19
N ASP A 63 -26.84 6.68 10.47
CA ASP A 63 -26.25 7.92 11.00
C ASP A 63 -24.98 8.31 10.21
N GLU A 64 -24.38 9.46 10.52
CA GLU A 64 -23.15 9.98 9.92
C GLU A 64 -21.94 9.05 10.17
N ASP A 65 -21.01 8.98 9.21
CA ASP A 65 -19.90 8.00 9.22
C ASP A 65 -19.01 8.08 10.47
N GLU A 66 -18.78 9.27 11.05
CA GLU A 66 -18.02 9.42 12.30
C GLU A 66 -18.71 8.75 13.49
N VAL A 67 -20.05 8.75 13.50
CA VAL A 67 -20.89 8.16 14.55
C VAL A 67 -20.93 6.64 14.39
N LEU A 68 -21.11 6.15 13.17
CA LEU A 68 -21.09 4.72 12.84
C LEU A 68 -19.71 4.09 13.09
N LEU A 69 -18.62 4.80 12.76
CA LEU A 69 -17.24 4.37 13.06
C LEU A 69 -17.00 4.23 14.56
N ALA A 70 -17.43 5.23 15.35
CA ALA A 70 -17.33 5.18 16.80
C ALA A 70 -18.18 4.06 17.41
N LEU A 71 -19.38 3.81 16.87
CA LEU A 71 -20.25 2.71 17.30
C LEU A 71 -19.62 1.34 17.00
N ALA A 72 -19.08 1.16 15.80
CA ALA A 72 -18.38 -0.07 15.42
C ALA A 72 -17.19 -0.37 16.36
N GLU A 73 -16.42 0.65 16.73
CA GLU A 73 -15.32 0.50 17.70
C GLU A 73 -15.79 0.15 19.11
N GLN A 74 -16.86 0.80 19.61
CA GLN A 74 -17.40 0.53 20.94
C GLN A 74 -17.93 -0.91 21.06
N LEU A 75 -18.71 -1.39 20.08
CA LEU A 75 -19.32 -2.72 20.10
C LEU A 75 -18.27 -3.85 20.18
N GLY A 76 -17.07 -3.67 19.63
CA GLY A 76 -15.95 -4.62 19.74
C GLY A 76 -15.43 -4.83 21.17
N GLN A 77 -15.76 -3.92 22.10
CA GLN A 77 -15.34 -3.94 23.50
C GLN A 77 -16.48 -4.34 24.47
N PHE A 78 -17.68 -4.64 23.96
CA PHE A 78 -18.88 -4.81 24.80
C PHE A 78 -19.06 -6.19 25.44
N THR A 79 -18.20 -7.17 25.18
CA THR A 79 -18.32 -8.53 25.77
C THR A 79 -18.57 -8.54 27.29
N PRO A 80 -17.87 -7.73 28.13
CA PRO A 80 -18.17 -7.66 29.57
C PRO A 80 -19.54 -7.02 29.88
N LEU A 81 -19.96 -6.06 29.04
CA LEU A 81 -21.14 -5.21 29.23
C LEU A 81 -22.45 -5.92 28.83
N VAL A 82 -22.38 -6.97 28.00
CA VAL A 82 -23.52 -7.84 27.67
C VAL A 82 -23.66 -9.05 28.61
N GLY A 83 -22.79 -9.19 29.61
CA GLY A 83 -22.79 -10.32 30.54
C GLY A 83 -21.80 -11.45 30.21
N GLY A 84 -20.78 -11.18 29.39
CA GLY A 84 -19.67 -12.11 29.14
C GLY A 84 -19.80 -12.96 27.87
N PRO A 85 -18.91 -13.97 27.71
CA PRO A 85 -18.84 -14.84 26.54
C PRO A 85 -20.18 -15.48 26.15
N ASP A 86 -20.97 -15.94 27.11
CA ASP A 86 -22.23 -16.66 26.89
C ASP A 86 -23.28 -15.84 26.14
N TYR A 87 -23.15 -14.50 26.11
CA TYR A 87 -24.08 -13.57 25.48
C TYR A 87 -23.44 -12.71 24.37
N VAL A 88 -22.20 -13.00 23.99
CA VAL A 88 -21.47 -12.22 22.98
C VAL A 88 -22.17 -12.24 21.61
N TYR A 89 -22.96 -13.28 21.32
CA TYR A 89 -23.74 -13.40 20.09
C TYR A 89 -24.76 -12.26 19.91
N CYS A 90 -25.17 -11.57 20.98
CA CYS A 90 -26.06 -10.39 20.90
C CYS A 90 -25.42 -9.21 20.16
N LEU A 91 -24.09 -9.15 20.06
CA LEU A 91 -23.37 -8.09 19.35
C LEU A 91 -23.28 -8.34 17.84
N LEU A 92 -23.67 -9.53 17.35
CA LEU A 92 -23.56 -9.88 15.94
C LEU A 92 -24.49 -9.05 15.04
N PRO A 93 -25.81 -8.86 15.32
CA PRO A 93 -26.70 -8.12 14.42
C PRO A 93 -26.28 -6.67 14.12
N PRO A 94 -25.93 -5.80 15.09
CA PRO A 94 -25.51 -4.43 14.76
C PRO A 94 -24.16 -4.40 14.02
N LEU A 95 -23.23 -5.31 14.35
CA LEU A 95 -21.94 -5.40 13.65
C LEU A 95 -22.06 -5.98 12.24
N GLU A 96 -23.00 -6.91 12.00
CA GLU A 96 -23.34 -7.42 10.67
C GLU A 96 -23.87 -6.29 9.78
N SER A 97 -24.82 -5.50 10.30
CA SER A 97 -25.36 -4.33 9.60
C SER A 97 -24.28 -3.29 9.30
N LEU A 98 -23.46 -2.90 10.28
CA LEU A 98 -22.34 -1.98 10.10
C LEU A 98 -21.31 -2.52 9.08
N ALA A 99 -21.12 -3.84 8.98
CA ALA A 99 -20.28 -4.48 7.97
C ALA A 99 -20.88 -4.48 6.54
N THR A 100 -22.08 -3.93 6.32
CA THR A 100 -22.70 -3.76 4.99
C THR A 100 -22.79 -2.31 4.49
N VAL A 101 -22.58 -1.33 5.37
CA VAL A 101 -22.64 0.13 5.10
C VAL A 101 -21.72 0.54 3.94
N GLU A 102 -22.04 1.61 3.21
CA GLU A 102 -21.29 2.04 2.01
C GLU A 102 -19.87 2.55 2.31
N GLU A 103 -19.63 3.20 3.46
CA GLU A 103 -18.30 3.69 3.81
C GLU A 103 -17.34 2.57 4.19
N THR A 104 -16.16 2.60 3.56
CA THR A 104 -15.06 1.65 3.75
C THR A 104 -14.55 1.57 5.19
N VAL A 105 -14.30 2.71 5.83
CA VAL A 105 -13.69 2.79 7.17
C VAL A 105 -14.63 2.25 8.25
N VAL A 106 -15.94 2.46 8.09
CA VAL A 106 -16.98 1.88 8.97
C VAL A 106 -16.99 0.35 8.87
N ARG A 107 -16.99 -0.21 7.64
CA ARG A 107 -16.96 -1.67 7.44
C ARG A 107 -15.67 -2.29 7.98
N ASP A 108 -14.51 -1.70 7.71
CA ASP A 108 -13.22 -2.22 8.18
C ASP A 108 -13.18 -2.26 9.72
N LYS A 109 -13.73 -1.24 10.40
CA LYS A 109 -13.84 -1.24 11.87
C LYS A 109 -14.88 -2.24 12.38
N ALA A 110 -16.00 -2.42 11.69
CA ALA A 110 -16.99 -3.46 12.03
C ALA A 110 -16.39 -4.87 11.92
N VAL A 111 -15.59 -5.12 10.87
CA VAL A 111 -14.84 -6.38 10.68
C VAL A 111 -13.75 -6.57 11.75
N GLU A 112 -13.03 -5.50 12.14
CA GLU A 112 -12.10 -5.54 13.28
C GLU A 112 -12.82 -5.99 14.57
N SER A 113 -13.95 -5.35 14.89
CA SER A 113 -14.77 -5.68 16.07
C SER A 113 -15.37 -7.10 16.01
N LEU A 114 -15.86 -7.56 14.85
CA LEU A 114 -16.31 -8.94 14.65
C LEU A 114 -15.20 -9.96 14.94
N ARG A 115 -13.95 -9.67 14.55
CA ARG A 115 -12.77 -10.51 14.81
C ARG A 115 -12.32 -10.48 16.28
N LEU A 116 -12.55 -9.38 17.00
CA LEU A 116 -12.31 -9.32 18.45
C LEU A 116 -13.32 -10.18 19.21
N ILE A 117 -14.62 -10.10 18.85
CA ILE A 117 -15.65 -10.88 19.55
C ILE A 117 -15.68 -12.36 19.12
N SER A 118 -15.24 -12.72 17.92
CA SER A 118 -15.16 -14.13 17.49
C SER A 118 -14.18 -14.97 18.35
N ALA A 119 -13.17 -14.33 18.93
CA ALA A 119 -12.27 -14.96 19.90
C ALA A 119 -12.98 -15.31 21.23
N GLN A 120 -14.06 -14.61 21.58
CA GLN A 120 -14.83 -14.79 22.82
C GLN A 120 -15.97 -15.81 22.69
N HIS A 121 -16.45 -16.11 21.47
CA HIS A 121 -17.47 -17.13 21.25
C HIS A 121 -16.98 -18.52 21.67
N SER A 122 -17.85 -19.38 22.21
CA SER A 122 -17.55 -20.81 22.31
C SER A 122 -17.49 -21.45 20.90
N PRO A 123 -16.85 -22.62 20.71
CA PRO A 123 -16.87 -23.32 19.42
C PRO A 123 -18.30 -23.60 18.92
N ALA A 124 -19.22 -23.94 19.83
CA ALA A 124 -20.62 -24.22 19.49
C ALA A 124 -21.37 -22.95 19.03
N ASP A 125 -21.17 -21.81 19.70
CA ASP A 125 -21.78 -20.52 19.29
C ASP A 125 -21.16 -20.00 18.00
N LEU A 126 -19.87 -20.28 17.78
CA LEU A 126 -19.18 -19.92 16.55
C LEU A 126 -19.78 -20.67 15.35
N GLU A 127 -20.05 -21.98 15.48
CA GLU A 127 -20.78 -22.74 14.45
C GLU A 127 -22.26 -22.33 14.33
N ALA A 128 -22.96 -22.12 15.46
CA ALA A 128 -24.40 -21.87 15.46
C ALA A 128 -24.81 -20.41 15.12
N ARG A 129 -23.91 -19.43 15.29
CA ARG A 129 -24.20 -17.99 15.14
C ARG A 129 -23.22 -17.27 14.22
N PHE A 130 -21.91 -17.44 14.45
CA PHE A 130 -20.89 -16.67 13.72
C PHE A 130 -20.70 -17.16 12.27
N VAL A 131 -20.63 -18.47 12.05
CA VAL A 131 -20.52 -19.05 10.70
C VAL A 131 -21.73 -18.67 9.81
N PRO A 132 -22.99 -18.78 10.27
CA PRO A 132 -24.14 -18.25 9.52
C PRO A 132 -24.05 -16.77 9.15
N LEU A 133 -23.42 -15.92 9.97
CA LEU A 133 -23.15 -14.51 9.63
C LEU A 133 -22.11 -14.40 8.51
N VAL A 134 -21.01 -15.16 8.58
CA VAL A 134 -20.00 -15.18 7.50
C VAL A 134 -20.63 -15.68 6.20
N THR A 135 -21.46 -16.73 6.25
CA THR A 135 -22.25 -17.20 5.10
C THR A 135 -23.12 -16.08 4.52
N ARG A 136 -23.99 -15.45 5.33
CA ARG A 136 -24.88 -14.36 4.87
C ARG A 136 -24.12 -13.20 4.23
N LEU A 137 -23.04 -12.75 4.86
CA LEU A 137 -22.19 -11.69 4.30
C LEU A 137 -21.52 -12.14 3.00
N SER A 138 -21.04 -13.40 2.91
CA SER A 138 -20.38 -13.92 1.70
C SER A 138 -21.32 -14.15 0.51
N SER A 139 -22.61 -14.36 0.76
CA SER A 139 -23.64 -14.59 -0.28
C SER A 139 -24.61 -13.42 -0.45
N GLY A 140 -24.33 -12.26 0.16
CA GLY A 140 -25.21 -11.09 0.09
C GLY A 140 -25.19 -10.40 -1.27
N ASP A 141 -26.34 -9.86 -1.71
CA ASP A 141 -26.50 -9.23 -3.03
C ASP A 141 -25.50 -8.08 -3.26
N TRP A 142 -25.22 -7.31 -2.22
CA TRP A 142 -24.31 -6.16 -2.24
C TRP A 142 -22.85 -6.56 -2.05
N PHE A 143 -21.98 -6.11 -2.95
CA PHE A 143 -20.54 -6.38 -2.89
C PHE A 143 -19.87 -5.88 -1.60
N THR A 144 -20.47 -4.91 -0.89
CA THR A 144 -19.99 -4.40 0.40
C THR A 144 -19.99 -5.48 1.47
N SER A 145 -21.07 -6.26 1.57
CA SER A 145 -21.20 -7.41 2.48
C SER A 145 -20.15 -8.49 2.16
N ARG A 146 -20.00 -8.84 0.87
CA ARG A 146 -19.07 -9.86 0.39
C ARG A 146 -17.61 -9.45 0.58
N THR A 147 -17.31 -8.16 0.43
CA THR A 147 -16.01 -7.56 0.76
C THR A 147 -15.67 -7.74 2.24
N SER A 148 -16.63 -7.48 3.14
CA SER A 148 -16.43 -7.65 4.59
C SER A 148 -16.25 -9.12 4.99
N ALA A 149 -17.00 -10.03 4.34
CA ALA A 149 -16.91 -11.47 4.60
C ALA A 149 -15.47 -12.00 4.48
N CYS A 150 -14.72 -11.54 3.48
CA CYS A 150 -13.31 -11.93 3.25
C CYS A 150 -12.43 -11.78 4.51
N GLY A 151 -12.72 -10.80 5.39
CA GLY A 151 -11.98 -10.56 6.62
C GLY A 151 -12.29 -11.51 7.79
N LEU A 152 -13.32 -12.36 7.68
CA LEU A 152 -13.86 -13.14 8.81
C LEU A 152 -13.49 -14.64 8.78
N PHE A 153 -13.07 -15.18 7.63
CA PHE A 153 -12.79 -16.61 7.46
C PHE A 153 -11.67 -17.13 8.37
N SER A 154 -10.57 -16.38 8.52
CA SER A 154 -9.39 -16.82 9.27
C SER A 154 -9.66 -17.01 10.78
N VAL A 155 -10.55 -16.20 11.35
CA VAL A 155 -10.82 -16.19 12.81
C VAL A 155 -11.84 -17.24 13.26
N CYS A 156 -12.66 -17.77 12.34
CA CYS A 156 -13.57 -18.88 12.61
C CYS A 156 -12.95 -20.25 12.26
N TYR A 157 -12.20 -20.33 11.16
CA TYR A 157 -11.79 -21.60 10.55
C TYR A 157 -11.11 -22.60 11.50
N SER A 158 -10.16 -22.16 12.33
CA SER A 158 -9.38 -23.06 13.19
C SER A 158 -10.18 -23.71 14.33
N ARG A 159 -11.38 -23.20 14.63
CA ARG A 159 -12.18 -23.56 15.82
C ARG A 159 -13.45 -24.35 15.51
N VAL A 160 -13.72 -24.65 14.24
CA VAL A 160 -14.95 -25.33 13.76
C VAL A 160 -14.66 -26.73 13.20
N ASN A 161 -15.71 -27.54 13.10
CA ASN A 161 -15.68 -28.92 12.62
C ASN A 161 -15.29 -29.03 11.13
N SER A 162 -14.86 -30.23 10.72
CA SER A 162 -14.31 -30.46 9.37
C SER A 162 -15.31 -30.23 8.23
N THR A 163 -16.61 -30.41 8.46
CA THR A 163 -17.65 -30.11 7.46
C THR A 163 -17.74 -28.61 7.23
N VAL A 164 -17.86 -27.84 8.32
CA VAL A 164 -17.91 -26.38 8.27
C VAL A 164 -16.60 -25.79 7.71
N LYS A 165 -15.45 -26.42 7.97
CA LYS A 165 -14.18 -26.06 7.30
C LYS A 165 -14.26 -26.23 5.78
N ALA A 166 -14.80 -27.33 5.28
CA ALA A 166 -14.97 -27.53 3.84
C ALA A 166 -15.92 -26.49 3.23
N ASP A 167 -17.04 -26.21 3.90
CA ASP A 167 -17.98 -25.16 3.49
C ASP A 167 -17.30 -23.78 3.45
N LEU A 168 -16.52 -23.41 4.48
CA LEU A 168 -15.79 -22.14 4.54
C LEU A 168 -14.77 -22.00 3.40
N ARG A 169 -14.03 -23.07 3.05
CA ARG A 169 -13.11 -23.04 1.88
C ARG A 169 -13.89 -22.86 0.57
N GLN A 170 -15.07 -23.47 0.43
CA GLN A 170 -15.90 -23.31 -0.76
C GLN A 170 -16.53 -21.91 -0.86
N HIS A 171 -16.96 -21.29 0.25
CA HIS A 171 -17.45 -19.90 0.23
C HIS A 171 -16.30 -18.91 -0.08
N PHE A 172 -15.10 -19.13 0.47
CA PHE A 172 -13.93 -18.32 0.13
C PHE A 172 -13.52 -18.47 -1.34
N ARG A 173 -13.68 -19.66 -1.93
CA ARG A 173 -13.51 -19.90 -3.38
C ARG A 173 -14.46 -19.06 -4.23
N THR A 174 -15.75 -19.03 -3.87
CA THR A 174 -16.72 -18.17 -4.56
C THR A 174 -16.31 -16.69 -4.49
N LEU A 175 -15.82 -16.20 -3.35
CA LEU A 175 -15.35 -14.81 -3.21
C LEU A 175 -14.07 -14.52 -4.01
N CYS A 176 -13.18 -15.50 -4.19
CA CYS A 176 -12.03 -15.39 -5.09
C CYS A 176 -12.43 -15.34 -6.58
N GLN A 177 -13.65 -15.76 -6.91
CA GLN A 177 -14.18 -15.86 -8.28
C GLN A 177 -15.40 -14.94 -8.52
N ASP A 178 -15.66 -13.99 -7.62
CA ASP A 178 -16.78 -13.03 -7.69
C ASP A 178 -16.70 -12.18 -8.97
N ASP A 179 -17.83 -11.93 -9.63
CA ASP A 179 -17.88 -11.04 -10.81
C ASP A 179 -17.32 -9.64 -10.50
N THR A 180 -17.44 -9.19 -9.25
CA THR A 180 -17.03 -7.85 -8.78
C THR A 180 -15.54 -7.82 -8.42
N PRO A 181 -14.70 -7.04 -9.13
CA PRO A 181 -13.26 -6.97 -8.83
C PRO A 181 -12.94 -6.50 -7.40
N MET A 182 -13.81 -5.70 -6.78
CA MET A 182 -13.66 -5.23 -5.40
C MET A 182 -13.67 -6.39 -4.39
N VAL A 183 -14.50 -7.42 -4.62
CA VAL A 183 -14.59 -8.61 -3.75
C VAL A 183 -13.38 -9.51 -3.98
N ARG A 184 -12.99 -9.76 -5.25
CA ARG A 184 -11.77 -10.54 -5.57
C ARG A 184 -10.51 -9.89 -5.01
N ARG A 185 -10.41 -8.57 -5.08
CA ARG A 185 -9.33 -7.77 -4.45
C ARG A 185 -9.32 -7.94 -2.93
N ALA A 186 -10.49 -7.92 -2.28
CA ALA A 186 -10.60 -8.16 -0.84
C ALA A 186 -10.18 -9.59 -0.47
N ALA A 187 -10.64 -10.60 -1.22
CA ALA A 187 -10.24 -12.00 -1.03
C ALA A 187 -8.71 -12.17 -1.18
N ALA A 188 -8.11 -11.61 -2.22
CA ALA A 188 -6.65 -11.61 -2.42
C ALA A 188 -5.90 -10.99 -1.23
N SER A 189 -6.38 -9.84 -0.70
CA SER A 189 -5.76 -9.18 0.47
C SER A 189 -5.80 -10.00 1.76
N LYS A 190 -6.76 -10.92 1.89
CA LYS A 190 -6.92 -11.81 3.06
C LYS A 190 -6.40 -13.23 2.82
N PHE A 191 -6.01 -13.54 1.59
CA PHE A 191 -5.55 -14.88 1.18
C PHE A 191 -4.38 -15.37 2.02
N GLY A 192 -3.34 -14.54 2.18
CA GLY A 192 -2.15 -14.86 2.97
C GLY A 192 -2.37 -14.93 4.49
N GLU A 193 -3.54 -14.51 4.98
CA GLU A 193 -3.97 -14.71 6.36
C GLU A 193 -4.76 -16.03 6.49
N PHE A 194 -5.70 -16.28 5.58
CA PHE A 194 -6.48 -17.52 5.55
C PHE A 194 -5.60 -18.75 5.32
N ALA A 195 -4.61 -18.67 4.42
CA ALA A 195 -3.67 -19.76 4.17
C ALA A 195 -2.91 -20.22 5.43
N LYS A 196 -2.68 -19.34 6.41
CA LYS A 196 -1.96 -19.65 7.66
C LYS A 196 -2.77 -20.43 8.69
N VAL A 197 -4.10 -20.56 8.50
CA VAL A 197 -4.97 -21.34 9.39
C VAL A 197 -5.56 -22.59 8.72
N VAL A 198 -5.35 -22.77 7.42
CA VAL A 198 -5.80 -23.94 6.65
C VAL A 198 -4.77 -25.07 6.72
N GLU A 199 -5.24 -26.31 6.80
CA GLU A 199 -4.38 -27.49 6.88
C GLU A 199 -3.55 -27.69 5.59
N PRO A 200 -2.28 -28.16 5.66
CA PRO A 200 -1.40 -28.28 4.50
C PRO A 200 -1.93 -29.15 3.34
N GLU A 201 -2.80 -30.12 3.64
CA GLU A 201 -3.51 -30.94 2.63
C GLU A 201 -4.41 -30.08 1.72
N TYR A 202 -5.15 -29.14 2.32
CA TYR A 202 -6.03 -28.21 1.63
C TYR A 202 -5.30 -26.99 1.08
N LEU A 203 -4.12 -26.64 1.62
CA LEU A 203 -3.26 -25.62 1.04
C LEU A 203 -2.90 -25.95 -0.41
N LYS A 204 -2.53 -27.20 -0.70
CA LYS A 204 -2.21 -27.66 -2.06
C LYS A 204 -3.44 -27.85 -2.94
N THR A 205 -4.47 -28.52 -2.41
CA THR A 205 -5.61 -28.99 -3.21
C THR A 205 -6.69 -27.91 -3.42
N ASP A 206 -7.01 -27.13 -2.39
CA ASP A 206 -8.05 -26.11 -2.45
C ASP A 206 -7.49 -24.71 -2.75
N LEU A 207 -6.38 -24.31 -2.09
CA LEU A 207 -5.92 -22.92 -2.07
C LEU A 207 -5.01 -22.55 -3.24
N ILE A 208 -3.99 -23.34 -3.59
CA ILE A 208 -3.08 -23.01 -4.70
C ILE A 208 -3.83 -22.72 -6.02
N PRO A 209 -4.87 -23.49 -6.43
CA PRO A 209 -5.69 -23.15 -7.60
C PRO A 209 -6.35 -21.76 -7.52
N MET A 210 -6.82 -21.34 -6.33
CA MET A 210 -7.39 -20.01 -6.12
C MET A 210 -6.32 -18.91 -6.22
N PHE A 211 -5.14 -19.14 -5.64
CA PHE A 211 -3.99 -18.23 -5.75
C PHE A 211 -3.56 -18.03 -7.21
N VAL A 212 -3.41 -19.11 -7.99
CA VAL A 212 -3.09 -19.02 -9.43
C VAL A 212 -4.18 -18.25 -10.18
N SER A 213 -5.46 -18.50 -9.89
CA SER A 213 -6.57 -17.76 -10.50
C SER A 213 -6.52 -16.25 -10.20
N LEU A 214 -6.22 -15.85 -8.96
CA LEU A 214 -6.10 -14.43 -8.57
C LEU A 214 -4.83 -13.77 -9.14
N ALA A 215 -3.74 -14.52 -9.30
CA ALA A 215 -2.53 -14.06 -9.97
C ALA A 215 -2.68 -13.94 -11.50
N GLN A 216 -3.75 -14.50 -12.08
CA GLN A 216 -4.08 -14.43 -13.50
C GLN A 216 -5.35 -13.59 -13.79
N ASP A 217 -5.86 -12.86 -12.79
CA ASP A 217 -7.02 -11.97 -12.91
C ASP A 217 -6.81 -10.91 -14.01
N GLU A 218 -7.87 -10.55 -14.73
CA GLU A 218 -7.84 -9.47 -15.71
C GLU A 218 -7.39 -8.13 -15.09
N GLN A 219 -7.76 -7.90 -13.82
CA GLN A 219 -7.53 -6.64 -13.11
C GLN A 219 -6.16 -6.63 -12.39
N ASP A 220 -5.30 -5.69 -12.76
CA ASP A 220 -3.96 -5.55 -12.15
C ASP A 220 -4.02 -5.29 -10.64
N SER A 221 -5.06 -4.57 -10.18
CA SER A 221 -5.36 -4.31 -8.78
C SER A 221 -5.67 -5.56 -7.93
N VAL A 222 -5.97 -6.70 -8.57
CA VAL A 222 -6.08 -8.03 -7.92
C VAL A 222 -4.74 -8.77 -8.04
N ARG A 223 -4.17 -8.87 -9.26
CA ARG A 223 -2.89 -9.57 -9.49
C ARG A 223 -1.75 -9.05 -8.61
N LEU A 224 -1.68 -7.75 -8.34
CA LEU A 224 -0.63 -7.14 -7.51
C LEU A 224 -0.70 -7.60 -6.04
N LEU A 225 -1.88 -7.97 -5.53
CA LEU A 225 -2.06 -8.52 -4.18
C LEU A 225 -1.73 -10.02 -4.11
N ALA A 226 -1.83 -10.74 -5.24
CA ALA A 226 -1.39 -12.12 -5.29
C ALA A 226 0.12 -12.26 -5.02
N VAL A 227 0.93 -11.21 -5.26
CA VAL A 227 2.35 -11.19 -4.87
C VAL A 227 2.54 -11.23 -3.35
N GLU A 228 1.66 -10.61 -2.56
CA GLU A 228 1.71 -10.68 -1.09
C GLU A 228 1.19 -12.03 -0.56
N ALA A 229 0.20 -12.61 -1.25
CA ALA A 229 -0.23 -13.98 -1.01
C ALA A 229 0.90 -14.99 -1.30
N CYS A 230 1.67 -14.79 -2.38
CA CYS A 230 2.80 -15.62 -2.79
C CYS A 230 3.85 -15.77 -1.67
N VAL A 231 4.26 -14.66 -1.03
CA VAL A 231 5.16 -14.68 0.14
C VAL A 231 4.60 -15.56 1.26
N SER A 232 3.31 -15.40 1.57
CA SER A 232 2.66 -16.17 2.65
C SER A 232 2.54 -17.66 2.31
N ILE A 233 2.17 -18.00 1.08
CA ILE A 233 2.02 -19.41 0.63
C ILE A 233 3.38 -20.11 0.58
N ALA A 234 4.41 -19.47 0.03
CA ALA A 234 5.76 -20.04 -0.02
C ALA A 234 6.29 -20.36 1.38
N SER A 235 6.06 -19.48 2.37
CA SER A 235 6.45 -19.70 3.77
C SER A 235 5.73 -20.86 4.51
N LEU A 236 4.72 -21.48 3.88
CA LEU A 236 3.90 -22.56 4.44
C LEU A 236 4.09 -23.91 3.73
N LEU A 237 4.85 -23.93 2.62
CA LEU A 237 5.07 -25.10 1.78
C LEU A 237 6.46 -25.70 2.00
N GLN A 238 6.67 -26.93 1.52
CA GLN A 238 8.00 -27.53 1.45
C GLN A 238 8.73 -27.04 0.18
N GLN A 239 10.06 -27.06 0.21
CA GLN A 239 10.90 -26.50 -0.87
C GLN A 239 10.54 -27.04 -2.26
N GLU A 240 10.26 -28.35 -2.37
CA GLU A 240 9.85 -29.03 -3.60
C GLU A 240 8.50 -28.54 -4.14
N ASP A 241 7.56 -28.21 -3.23
CA ASP A 241 6.25 -27.66 -3.59
C ASP A 241 6.35 -26.20 -4.03
N VAL A 242 7.26 -25.41 -3.43
CA VAL A 242 7.47 -24.01 -3.82
C VAL A 242 7.95 -23.93 -5.28
N GLU A 243 8.91 -24.78 -5.66
CA GLU A 243 9.43 -24.83 -7.04
C GLU A 243 8.36 -25.27 -8.06
N GLN A 244 7.53 -26.25 -7.70
CA GLN A 244 6.50 -26.79 -8.60
C GLN A 244 5.22 -25.93 -8.69
N LEU A 245 4.79 -25.34 -7.58
CA LEU A 245 3.43 -24.78 -7.43
C LEU A 245 3.40 -23.25 -7.28
N VAL A 246 4.49 -22.62 -6.82
CA VAL A 246 4.55 -21.17 -6.58
C VAL A 246 5.43 -20.46 -7.61
N MET A 247 6.60 -21.01 -7.94
CA MET A 247 7.53 -20.38 -8.88
C MET A 247 6.96 -20.13 -10.28
N PRO A 248 6.12 -21.00 -10.90
CA PRO A 248 5.48 -20.68 -12.19
C PRO A 248 4.69 -19.37 -12.16
N THR A 249 3.95 -19.13 -11.08
CA THR A 249 3.18 -17.90 -10.87
C THR A 249 4.07 -16.71 -10.55
N LEU A 250 5.11 -16.88 -9.73
CA LEU A 250 6.04 -15.79 -9.42
C LEU A 250 6.82 -15.34 -10.66
N ARG A 251 7.23 -16.27 -11.54
CA ARG A 251 7.80 -15.95 -12.86
C ARG A 251 6.83 -15.09 -13.68
N GLN A 252 5.55 -15.48 -13.75
CA GLN A 252 4.52 -14.73 -14.45
C GLN A 252 4.35 -13.31 -13.90
N CYS A 253 4.24 -13.14 -12.56
CA CYS A 253 4.15 -11.82 -11.93
C CYS A 253 5.40 -10.95 -12.16
N THR A 254 6.58 -11.56 -12.27
CA THR A 254 7.85 -10.85 -12.55
C THR A 254 7.88 -10.22 -13.94
N VAL A 255 7.17 -10.81 -14.92
CA VAL A 255 7.08 -10.31 -16.31
C VAL A 255 5.67 -9.87 -16.70
N ASP A 256 4.83 -9.53 -15.72
CA ASP A 256 3.45 -9.09 -15.92
C ASP A 256 3.36 -7.85 -16.82
N THR A 257 2.28 -7.72 -17.58
CA THR A 257 2.08 -6.55 -18.47
C THR A 257 1.92 -5.24 -17.69
N SER A 258 1.30 -5.27 -16.51
CA SER A 258 1.20 -4.10 -15.62
C SER A 258 2.48 -3.93 -14.81
N TRP A 259 3.11 -2.76 -14.95
CA TRP A 259 4.28 -2.40 -14.16
C TRP A 259 4.00 -2.40 -12.65
N ARG A 260 2.74 -2.25 -12.22
CA ARG A 260 2.35 -2.31 -10.80
C ARG A 260 2.53 -3.70 -10.19
N VAL A 261 2.28 -4.75 -10.96
CA VAL A 261 2.50 -6.14 -10.49
C VAL A 261 4.01 -6.40 -10.39
N ARG A 262 4.78 -5.99 -11.40
CA ARG A 262 6.26 -6.06 -11.39
C ARG A 262 6.87 -5.22 -10.26
N TYR A 263 6.30 -4.05 -9.98
CA TYR A 263 6.65 -3.19 -8.84
C TYR A 263 6.40 -3.91 -7.51
N MET A 264 5.26 -4.59 -7.32
CA MET A 264 5.01 -5.36 -6.09
C MET A 264 6.00 -6.53 -5.94
N VAL A 265 6.40 -7.20 -7.03
CA VAL A 265 7.47 -8.20 -6.97
C VAL A 265 8.81 -7.56 -6.56
N ALA A 266 9.15 -6.39 -7.12
CA ALA A 266 10.35 -5.65 -6.75
C ALA A 266 10.34 -5.11 -5.30
N ASP A 267 9.18 -4.70 -4.76
CA ASP A 267 9.08 -4.28 -3.36
C ASP A 267 9.12 -5.47 -2.39
N LYS A 268 8.42 -6.56 -2.72
CA LYS A 268 8.40 -7.79 -1.91
C LYS A 268 9.60 -8.71 -2.13
N PHE A 269 10.59 -8.29 -2.93
CA PHE A 269 11.69 -9.16 -3.39
C PHE A 269 12.51 -9.81 -2.26
N THR A 270 12.78 -9.08 -1.17
CA THR A 270 13.49 -9.61 0.00
C THR A 270 12.64 -10.54 0.86
N GLU A 271 11.32 -10.33 0.89
CA GLU A 271 10.37 -11.21 1.60
C GLU A 271 10.20 -12.53 0.81
N LEU A 272 10.12 -12.43 -0.53
CA LEU A 272 10.13 -13.57 -1.46
C LEU A 272 11.43 -14.38 -1.36
N GLN A 273 12.60 -13.72 -1.32
CA GLN A 273 13.90 -14.40 -1.17
C GLN A 273 13.98 -15.28 0.08
N VAL A 274 13.47 -14.79 1.22
CA VAL A 274 13.42 -15.56 2.46
C VAL A 274 12.41 -16.71 2.36
N ALA A 275 11.27 -16.48 1.70
CA ALA A 275 10.20 -17.47 1.58
C ALA A 275 10.47 -18.60 0.56
N VAL A 276 11.31 -18.40 -0.46
CA VAL A 276 11.66 -19.44 -1.47
C VAL A 276 13.00 -20.13 -1.23
N GLY A 277 13.76 -19.74 -0.20
CA GLY A 277 15.03 -20.40 0.15
C GLY A 277 16.22 -20.12 -0.79
N PRO A 278 17.45 -20.49 -0.39
CA PRO A 278 18.68 -20.12 -1.09
C PRO A 278 18.88 -20.83 -2.43
N GLU A 279 18.38 -22.06 -2.60
CA GLU A 279 18.52 -22.85 -3.83
C GLU A 279 17.77 -22.19 -5.01
N ILE A 280 16.47 -21.91 -4.82
CA ILE A 280 15.63 -21.22 -5.80
C ILE A 280 16.09 -19.76 -5.96
N THR A 281 16.53 -19.11 -4.89
CA THR A 281 17.13 -17.78 -4.97
C THR A 281 18.31 -17.75 -5.95
N ARG A 282 19.23 -18.73 -5.86
CA ARG A 282 20.40 -18.85 -6.73
C ARG A 282 20.03 -19.23 -8.17
N ALA A 283 19.05 -20.12 -8.35
CA ALA A 283 18.64 -20.60 -9.66
C ALA A 283 17.83 -19.56 -10.45
N GLU A 284 16.94 -18.82 -9.78
CA GLU A 284 15.92 -18.00 -10.43
C GLU A 284 15.89 -16.54 -9.99
N LEU A 285 15.90 -16.25 -8.67
CA LEU A 285 15.73 -14.87 -8.22
C LEU A 285 16.92 -13.96 -8.62
N VAL A 286 18.12 -14.50 -8.81
CA VAL A 286 19.23 -13.72 -9.41
C VAL A 286 18.86 -13.22 -10.82
N SER A 287 18.15 -14.03 -11.62
CA SER A 287 17.67 -13.66 -12.96
C SER A 287 16.45 -12.71 -12.90
N ALA A 288 15.52 -12.95 -11.97
CA ALA A 288 14.39 -12.05 -11.74
C ALA A 288 14.83 -10.65 -11.27
N LEU A 289 15.88 -10.55 -10.45
CA LEU A 289 16.45 -9.26 -10.07
C LEU A 289 17.09 -8.57 -11.27
N GLN A 290 17.78 -9.31 -12.13
CA GLN A 290 18.37 -8.76 -13.37
C GLN A 290 17.29 -8.14 -14.29
N SER A 291 16.15 -8.80 -14.49
CA SER A 291 15.07 -8.23 -15.31
C SER A 291 14.43 -7.02 -14.65
N LEU A 292 14.15 -7.03 -13.34
CA LEU A 292 13.56 -5.89 -12.62
C LEU A 292 14.52 -4.68 -12.53
N LEU A 293 15.84 -4.89 -12.48
CA LEU A 293 16.85 -3.83 -12.58
C LEU A 293 16.97 -3.26 -14.01
N LYS A 294 16.41 -3.93 -15.04
CA LYS A 294 16.32 -3.44 -16.43
C LYS A 294 14.88 -3.24 -16.91
N ASP A 295 13.93 -3.09 -15.98
CA ASP A 295 12.53 -2.85 -16.31
C ASP A 295 12.39 -1.58 -17.16
N SER A 296 11.44 -1.54 -18.10
CA SER A 296 11.16 -0.32 -18.86
C SER A 296 10.68 0.81 -17.96
N GLU A 297 9.95 0.50 -16.89
CA GLU A 297 9.37 1.49 -15.99
C GLU A 297 10.34 1.90 -14.88
N ALA A 298 10.48 3.22 -14.66
CA ALA A 298 11.48 3.75 -13.75
C ALA A 298 11.17 3.44 -12.28
N GLU A 299 9.89 3.45 -11.90
CA GLU A 299 9.41 3.09 -10.57
C GLU A 299 9.78 1.65 -10.19
N VAL A 300 9.73 0.71 -11.15
CA VAL A 300 10.14 -0.69 -10.92
C VAL A 300 11.66 -0.79 -10.74
N ARG A 301 12.44 -0.13 -11.60
CA ARG A 301 13.91 -0.08 -11.45
C ARG A 301 14.32 0.56 -10.12
N ALA A 302 13.64 1.61 -9.67
CA ALA A 302 13.89 2.26 -8.38
C ALA A 302 13.54 1.35 -7.18
N ALA A 303 12.42 0.62 -7.24
CA ALA A 303 12.06 -0.38 -6.23
C ALA A 303 13.12 -1.49 -6.15
N ALA A 304 13.49 -2.07 -7.29
CA ALA A 304 14.51 -3.12 -7.37
C ALA A 304 15.89 -2.63 -6.88
N ALA A 305 16.30 -1.42 -7.28
CA ALA A 305 17.57 -0.82 -6.86
C ALA A 305 17.69 -0.70 -5.33
N ASN A 306 16.60 -0.32 -4.64
CA ASN A 306 16.57 -0.25 -3.17
C ASN A 306 16.79 -1.62 -2.49
N LYS A 307 16.41 -2.74 -3.11
CA LYS A 307 16.59 -4.08 -2.52
C LYS A 307 17.97 -4.69 -2.74
N VAL A 308 18.79 -4.13 -3.64
CA VAL A 308 20.09 -4.71 -4.06
C VAL A 308 20.98 -5.07 -2.87
N ARG A 309 21.16 -4.17 -1.89
CA ARG A 309 21.99 -4.41 -0.70
C ARG A 309 21.52 -5.65 0.07
N ASP A 310 20.24 -5.67 0.44
CA ASP A 310 19.68 -6.67 1.34
C ASP A 310 19.59 -8.04 0.65
N PHE A 311 19.23 -8.05 -0.64
CA PHE A 311 19.29 -9.26 -1.46
C PHE A 311 20.71 -9.85 -1.51
N CYS A 312 21.72 -9.02 -1.80
CA CYS A 312 23.12 -9.43 -1.83
C CYS A 312 23.65 -9.91 -0.47
N GLN A 313 23.14 -9.35 0.63
CA GLN A 313 23.50 -9.77 1.99
C GLN A 313 22.90 -11.13 2.37
N ALA A 314 21.73 -11.47 1.84
CA ALA A 314 21.02 -12.72 2.11
C ALA A 314 21.40 -13.91 1.18
N LEU A 315 22.13 -13.68 0.08
CA LEU A 315 22.69 -14.76 -0.75
C LEU A 315 23.61 -15.71 0.05
N ASP A 316 23.64 -17.00 -0.30
CA ASP A 316 24.56 -18.01 0.26
C ASP A 316 26.03 -17.51 0.25
N PRO A 317 26.72 -17.41 1.40
CA PRO A 317 28.12 -16.98 1.50
C PRO A 317 29.10 -17.68 0.53
N VAL A 318 28.86 -18.94 0.16
CA VAL A 318 29.72 -19.71 -0.75
C VAL A 318 29.71 -19.14 -2.18
N TYR A 319 28.55 -18.68 -2.64
CA TYR A 319 28.35 -18.20 -4.02
C TYR A 319 28.19 -16.68 -4.12
N ARG A 320 27.92 -16.00 -2.99
CA ARG A 320 27.60 -14.58 -2.87
C ARG A 320 28.53 -13.67 -3.66
N GLU A 321 29.85 -13.75 -3.43
CA GLU A 321 30.81 -12.87 -4.10
C GLU A 321 30.78 -13.05 -5.62
N GLY A 322 30.76 -14.31 -6.09
CA GLY A 322 30.68 -14.64 -7.51
C GLY A 322 29.43 -14.06 -8.16
N LEU A 323 28.25 -14.38 -7.61
CA LEU A 323 26.95 -13.91 -8.11
C LEU A 323 26.85 -12.38 -8.12
N ILE A 324 27.34 -11.69 -7.09
CA ILE A 324 27.35 -10.22 -7.07
C ILE A 324 28.24 -9.70 -8.21
N MET A 325 29.45 -10.23 -8.36
CA MET A 325 30.43 -9.72 -9.33
C MET A 325 30.05 -10.04 -10.80
N SER A 326 29.48 -11.21 -11.09
CA SER A 326 29.12 -11.62 -12.45
C SER A 326 27.70 -11.19 -12.85
N ASN A 327 26.72 -11.29 -11.95
CA ASN A 327 25.31 -11.13 -12.31
C ASN A 327 24.72 -9.78 -11.89
N ILE A 328 25.13 -9.20 -10.76
CA ILE A 328 24.46 -8.00 -10.20
C ILE A 328 25.25 -6.71 -10.51
N LEU A 329 26.57 -6.75 -10.38
CA LEU A 329 27.44 -5.57 -10.55
C LEU A 329 27.36 -4.91 -11.95
N PRO A 330 27.18 -5.63 -13.08
CA PRO A 330 26.96 -4.98 -14.39
C PRO A 330 25.70 -4.12 -14.40
N TYR A 331 24.61 -4.61 -13.83
CA TYR A 331 23.30 -3.95 -13.76
C TYR A 331 23.36 -2.73 -12.84
N VAL A 332 24.08 -2.85 -11.71
CA VAL A 332 24.37 -1.72 -10.81
C VAL A 332 25.16 -0.61 -11.51
N LYS A 333 26.10 -0.93 -12.42
CA LYS A 333 26.82 0.09 -13.21
C LYS A 333 25.89 0.82 -14.18
N GLU A 334 25.04 0.10 -14.91
CA GLU A 334 24.08 0.71 -15.84
C GLU A 334 23.10 1.66 -15.10
N LEU A 335 22.66 1.29 -13.89
CA LEU A 335 21.76 2.10 -13.06
C LEU A 335 22.42 3.36 -12.47
N VAL A 336 23.74 3.42 -12.32
CA VAL A 336 24.44 4.67 -11.98
C VAL A 336 24.28 5.73 -13.07
N THR A 337 24.17 5.29 -14.33
CA THR A 337 23.94 6.13 -15.52
C THR A 337 22.46 6.26 -15.92
N ASP A 338 21.51 5.72 -15.16
CA ASP A 338 20.07 5.76 -15.50
C ASP A 338 19.60 7.20 -15.76
N PRO A 339 18.79 7.48 -16.80
CA PRO A 339 18.27 8.83 -17.03
C PRO A 339 17.45 9.38 -15.85
N ASN A 340 16.67 8.54 -15.17
CA ASN A 340 15.77 8.95 -14.11
C ASN A 340 16.51 9.23 -12.78
N GLN A 341 16.22 10.37 -12.17
CA GLN A 341 16.86 10.82 -10.92
C GLN A 341 16.45 9.98 -9.71
N HIS A 342 15.21 9.47 -9.67
CA HIS A 342 14.72 8.63 -8.57
C HIS A 342 15.41 7.27 -8.53
N VAL A 343 15.70 6.66 -9.68
CA VAL A 343 16.45 5.40 -9.79
C VAL A 343 17.88 5.58 -9.26
N LYS A 344 18.57 6.65 -9.66
CA LYS A 344 19.91 6.98 -9.14
C LYS A 344 19.91 7.28 -7.64
N ALA A 345 18.90 8.00 -7.14
CA ALA A 345 18.76 8.30 -5.71
C ALA A 345 18.50 7.04 -4.87
N ALA A 346 17.63 6.14 -5.35
CA ALA A 346 17.38 4.83 -4.75
C ALA A 346 18.67 4.02 -4.64
N LEU A 347 19.39 3.82 -5.76
CA LEU A 347 20.65 3.09 -5.77
C LEU A 347 21.70 3.73 -4.86
N ALA A 348 21.89 5.05 -4.92
CA ALA A 348 22.86 5.77 -4.10
C ALA A 348 22.64 5.58 -2.59
N SER A 349 21.38 5.41 -2.16
CA SER A 349 21.04 5.18 -0.74
C SER A 349 21.50 3.81 -0.19
N VAL A 350 21.74 2.82 -1.06
CA VAL A 350 22.07 1.44 -0.65
C VAL A 350 23.39 0.89 -1.20
N ILE A 351 23.92 1.41 -2.31
CA ILE A 351 25.08 0.86 -3.02
C ILE A 351 26.35 0.71 -2.14
N MET A 352 26.59 1.66 -1.23
CA MET A 352 27.74 1.61 -0.31
C MET A 352 27.67 0.41 0.65
N GLY A 353 26.47 -0.14 0.91
CA GLY A 353 26.27 -1.36 1.68
C GLY A 353 26.85 -2.62 1.04
N LEU A 354 27.20 -2.61 -0.24
CA LEU A 354 27.91 -3.71 -0.91
C LEU A 354 29.40 -3.77 -0.54
N SER A 355 30.00 -2.67 -0.07
CA SER A 355 31.42 -2.59 0.31
C SER A 355 31.82 -3.60 1.42
N PRO A 356 31.12 -3.71 2.56
CA PRO A 356 31.42 -4.75 3.56
C PRO A 356 31.15 -6.17 3.09
N ILE A 357 30.32 -6.37 2.05
CA ILE A 357 29.97 -7.69 1.51
C ILE A 357 31.08 -8.22 0.58
N LEU A 358 31.66 -7.34 -0.26
CA LEU A 358 32.73 -7.69 -1.21
C LEU A 358 34.15 -7.58 -0.61
N GLY A 359 34.31 -6.83 0.47
CA GLY A 359 35.57 -6.68 1.18
C GLY A 359 36.62 -5.81 0.47
N LYS A 360 37.74 -5.54 1.17
CA LYS A 360 38.74 -4.54 0.74
C LYS A 360 39.56 -4.90 -0.51
N ILE A 361 39.69 -6.18 -0.85
CA ILE A 361 40.86 -6.67 -1.63
C ILE A 361 40.57 -6.83 -3.14
N LYS A 362 39.31 -6.86 -3.57
CA LYS A 362 38.94 -7.22 -4.95
C LYS A 362 38.37 -6.10 -5.82
N PHE A 363 38.16 -4.89 -5.29
CA PHE A 363 37.64 -3.76 -6.08
C PHE A 363 38.72 -3.00 -6.89
N TRP A 364 39.99 -3.40 -6.80
CA TRP A 364 41.13 -2.67 -7.37
C TRP A 364 42.13 -3.42 -8.29
N PRO A 365 42.27 -4.77 -8.31
CA PRO A 365 43.39 -5.45 -8.98
C PRO A 365 43.24 -5.55 -10.52
N ARG A 366 43.14 -4.42 -11.23
CA ARG A 366 43.50 -4.32 -12.66
C ARG A 366 43.86 -2.92 -13.20
N PHE A 367 43.61 -1.83 -12.46
CA PHE A 367 43.81 -0.46 -12.96
C PHE A 367 44.96 0.33 -12.29
N ALA A 368 45.65 -0.25 -11.30
CA ALA A 368 46.90 0.30 -10.80
C ALA A 368 48.06 0.01 -11.77
N GLY A 369 48.38 0.98 -12.63
CA GLY A 369 49.76 1.15 -13.08
C GLY A 369 50.67 1.53 -11.89
N PRO A 370 52.01 1.47 -12.02
CA PRO A 370 52.92 1.81 -10.93
C PRO A 370 52.68 3.24 -10.42
N ALA A 371 52.44 3.39 -9.12
CA ALA A 371 52.26 4.71 -8.53
C ALA A 371 53.56 5.52 -8.63
N PRO A 372 53.51 6.80 -9.04
CA PRO A 372 54.70 7.65 -9.06
C PRO A 372 55.22 7.87 -7.62
N PRO A 373 56.54 7.97 -7.41
CA PRO A 373 57.10 8.12 -6.08
C PRO A 373 56.70 9.46 -5.45
N HIS A 374 56.12 9.41 -4.25
CA HIS A 374 55.87 10.62 -3.47
C HIS A 374 57.19 11.27 -3.03
N PRO A 375 57.36 12.60 -3.16
CA PRO A 375 58.55 13.29 -2.67
C PRO A 375 58.56 13.28 -1.14
N SER A 376 59.55 12.60 -0.55
CA SER A 376 59.78 12.58 0.90
C SER A 376 60.25 13.96 1.38
N ARG A 377 59.34 14.74 1.96
CA ARG A 377 59.67 16.05 2.54
C ARG A 377 59.89 15.91 4.06
N SER A 378 61.14 15.82 4.48
CA SER A 378 61.51 15.97 5.89
C SER A 378 61.12 17.36 6.39
N MET A 379 60.59 17.43 7.60
CA MET A 379 60.40 18.68 8.33
C MET A 379 61.63 18.92 9.19
N ASP A 380 62.61 19.64 8.65
CA ASP A 380 63.64 20.29 9.47
C ASP A 380 63.18 21.70 9.85
N SER A 381 63.26 22.04 11.12
CA SER A 381 62.77 23.29 11.71
C SER A 381 63.93 24.18 12.15
N SER A 382 64.38 25.08 11.26
CA SER A 382 65.45 26.04 11.57
C SER A 382 65.40 27.28 10.66
N SER A 383 65.99 28.38 11.16
CA SER A 383 66.17 29.71 10.53
C SER A 383 64.90 30.47 10.08
N MET A 384 64.69 31.65 10.69
CA MET A 384 64.09 32.78 9.99
C MET A 384 65.10 33.37 9.00
N ASP A 385 64.65 33.97 7.89
CA ASP A 385 64.64 35.44 7.77
C ASP A 385 63.78 35.92 6.58
N ALA A 386 63.66 37.24 6.38
CA ALA A 386 62.79 37.90 5.40
C ALA A 386 63.43 38.11 4.00
N SER A 387 62.65 38.74 3.08
CA SER A 387 62.88 38.99 1.62
C SER A 387 62.21 37.94 0.69
N VAL A 388 61.72 38.26 -0.53
CA VAL A 388 61.65 39.55 -1.25
C VAL A 388 60.43 39.62 -2.21
N ILE A 389 59.75 40.79 -2.23
CA ILE A 389 59.04 41.50 -3.33
C ILE A 389 58.19 40.74 -4.39
N TRP A 390 56.96 41.23 -4.60
CA TRP A 390 56.11 40.95 -5.78
C TRP A 390 56.54 41.77 -7.03
N PRO A 391 56.33 41.23 -8.25
CA PRO A 391 56.00 42.03 -9.41
C PRO A 391 54.48 42.00 -9.69
N MET A 392 53.82 43.14 -9.56
CA MET A 392 52.80 43.52 -10.54
C MET A 392 53.54 44.03 -11.78
N ASP A 393 52.94 43.89 -12.96
CA ASP A 393 53.04 44.92 -13.98
C ASP A 393 51.69 45.08 -14.69
N SER A 394 51.45 46.23 -15.32
CA SER A 394 50.14 46.64 -15.83
C SER A 394 50.29 47.59 -17.00
N SER A 395 49.45 47.43 -18.04
CA SER A 395 49.40 48.38 -19.15
C SER A 395 47.98 48.57 -19.69
N ASP A 396 47.35 49.66 -19.27
CA ASP A 396 46.12 50.19 -19.87
C ASP A 396 46.35 50.66 -21.32
N SER A 397 45.30 50.66 -22.15
CA SER A 397 44.76 51.92 -22.72
C SER A 397 43.54 51.75 -23.64
N HIS A 398 42.47 52.48 -23.30
CA HIS A 398 41.44 53.02 -24.20
C HIS A 398 42.00 54.31 -24.91
N PRO A 399 41.33 55.01 -25.88
CA PRO A 399 39.88 55.23 -26.01
C PRO A 399 39.29 55.51 -27.43
N THR A 400 38.04 56.01 -27.47
CA THR A 400 37.27 56.62 -28.60
C THR A 400 36.65 55.66 -29.63
N GLY A 401 35.47 55.94 -30.22
CA GLY A 401 34.60 57.11 -30.07
C GLY A 401 33.18 56.93 -30.68
N SER A 402 32.47 58.05 -30.83
CA SER A 402 31.12 58.26 -31.40
C SER A 402 30.97 57.81 -32.88
N SER A 403 29.79 57.74 -33.54
CA SER A 403 28.46 58.36 -33.30
C SER A 403 27.32 57.71 -34.14
N ASP A 404 26.09 58.10 -33.85
CA ASP A 404 24.92 58.31 -34.75
C ASP A 404 24.26 57.18 -35.59
N SER A 405 23.01 56.94 -35.20
CA SER A 405 21.78 56.66 -35.96
C SER A 405 21.77 56.72 -37.51
N THR A 406 20.95 55.86 -38.14
CA THR A 406 19.65 56.29 -38.74
C THR A 406 18.74 55.12 -39.20
N ASN A 407 17.43 55.39 -39.25
CA ASN A 407 16.35 54.95 -40.17
C ASN A 407 16.51 53.76 -41.16
N SER A 408 15.44 53.11 -41.67
CA SER A 408 14.00 52.98 -41.31
C SER A 408 13.27 52.19 -42.42
N THR A 409 12.04 51.68 -42.17
CA THR A 409 11.10 51.07 -43.18
C THR A 409 11.62 49.80 -43.88
N GLY A 410 10.86 48.89 -44.51
CA GLY A 410 9.43 48.71 -44.85
C GLY A 410 9.39 47.75 -46.08
N ALA A 411 8.39 46.91 -46.37
CA ALA A 411 7.06 46.73 -45.83
C ALA A 411 6.45 45.33 -46.16
N ARG A 412 5.32 45.05 -45.51
CA ARG A 412 4.22 44.09 -45.82
C ARG A 412 4.15 43.41 -47.22
N SER A 413 4.01 42.08 -47.19
CA SER A 413 2.88 41.27 -47.73
C SER A 413 2.52 41.30 -49.24
N MET A 414 2.61 40.14 -49.93
CA MET A 414 1.43 39.37 -50.43
C MET A 414 1.79 38.04 -51.14
N ASP A 415 0.75 37.25 -51.45
CA ASP A 415 0.75 35.83 -51.82
C ASP A 415 1.43 35.43 -53.15
N SER A 416 1.98 34.21 -53.18
CA SER A 416 1.51 33.12 -54.06
C SER A 416 2.17 31.79 -53.63
N GLY A 417 1.53 30.65 -53.90
CA GLY A 417 1.98 29.35 -53.36
C GLY A 417 1.88 28.20 -54.36
N TYR A 418 2.32 27.00 -53.94
CA TYR A 418 2.08 25.74 -54.62
C TYR A 418 2.09 24.57 -53.60
N SER A 419 1.20 23.59 -53.79
CA SER A 419 1.07 22.43 -52.91
C SER A 419 1.86 21.22 -53.41
N ILE A 420 2.43 20.43 -52.49
CA ILE A 420 2.71 18.99 -52.67
C ILE A 420 2.37 18.28 -51.35
N ASP A 421 1.62 17.17 -51.43
CA ASP A 421 1.08 16.41 -50.30
C ASP A 421 2.02 15.30 -49.76
N PRO A 422 1.81 14.82 -48.52
CA PRO A 422 2.62 13.77 -47.89
C PRO A 422 2.29 12.33 -48.37
N PRO A 423 3.21 11.35 -48.18
CA PRO A 423 3.02 9.96 -48.58
C PRO A 423 2.04 9.18 -47.67
N PRO A 424 1.42 8.08 -48.16
CA PRO A 424 0.20 7.52 -47.58
C PRO A 424 0.42 6.39 -46.55
N SER A 425 -0.63 6.16 -45.74
CA SER A 425 -0.77 4.98 -44.87
C SER A 425 -1.27 3.75 -45.64
N ILE A 426 -0.82 2.56 -45.23
CA ILE A 426 -1.22 1.28 -45.83
C ILE A 426 -2.54 0.82 -45.19
N GLY A 427 -3.57 0.61 -46.02
CA GLY A 427 -4.85 0.03 -45.62
C GLY A 427 -5.10 -1.32 -46.29
N SER A 428 -5.30 -2.38 -45.50
CA SER A 428 -5.61 -3.71 -46.00
C SER A 428 -7.09 -3.85 -46.39
N ARG A 429 -7.37 -4.12 -47.67
CA ARG A 429 -8.63 -4.74 -48.11
C ARG A 429 -8.38 -6.19 -48.47
N SER A 430 -9.25 -7.09 -48.01
CA SER A 430 -9.35 -8.48 -48.45
C SER A 430 -10.80 -8.75 -48.83
N ASP A 431 -11.04 -9.22 -50.05
CA ASP A 431 -12.37 -9.44 -50.60
C ASP A 431 -12.48 -10.83 -51.22
N SER A 432 -13.64 -11.46 -51.04
CA SER A 432 -14.19 -12.58 -51.81
C SER A 432 -13.31 -13.78 -52.21
N MET A 433 -13.64 -14.97 -51.65
CA MET A 433 -14.20 -16.06 -52.48
C MET A 433 -14.92 -17.15 -51.66
N ARG A 434 -15.89 -17.81 -52.31
CA ARG A 434 -16.57 -19.05 -51.85
C ARG A 434 -15.98 -20.26 -52.59
N LEU A 435 -16.07 -21.48 -52.03
CA LEU A 435 -16.63 -22.65 -52.76
C LEU A 435 -16.81 -23.94 -51.90
N LEU A 436 -18.09 -24.28 -51.69
CA LEU A 436 -18.77 -25.57 -51.48
C LEU A 436 -18.00 -26.93 -51.41
N ARG A 437 -18.30 -27.72 -50.34
CA ARG A 437 -18.70 -29.17 -50.27
C ARG A 437 -18.60 -29.65 -48.79
N GLY A 438 -19.39 -30.58 -48.24
CA GLY A 438 -20.63 -31.26 -48.68
C GLY A 438 -20.85 -32.60 -47.95
N GLY A 439 -22.05 -32.86 -47.38
CA GLY A 439 -22.44 -34.04 -46.56
C GLY A 439 -22.41 -33.76 -45.05
N ASP A 440 -23.42 -34.02 -44.21
CA ASP A 440 -24.32 -35.20 -43.99
C ASP A 440 -23.55 -36.42 -43.41
N VAL A 441 -23.94 -37.10 -42.33
CA VAL A 441 -25.13 -37.12 -41.44
C VAL A 441 -24.63 -37.36 -39.96
N THR A 442 -25.34 -37.34 -38.81
CA THR A 442 -26.76 -37.52 -38.40
C THR A 442 -27.01 -36.90 -36.99
N GLY A 443 -28.28 -36.71 -36.58
CA GLY A 443 -28.71 -36.93 -35.17
C GLY A 443 -29.00 -35.72 -34.27
N GLY A 444 -30.27 -35.49 -33.94
CA GLY A 444 -30.75 -34.71 -32.78
C GLY A 444 -31.71 -35.55 -31.92
N PRO A 445 -32.69 -34.98 -31.17
CA PRO A 445 -33.02 -33.54 -31.08
C PRO A 445 -33.50 -33.01 -29.69
N SER A 446 -33.70 -31.68 -29.61
CA SER A 446 -34.63 -30.98 -28.68
C SER A 446 -34.23 -30.91 -27.18
N ILE A 447 -34.80 -30.06 -26.30
CA ILE A 447 -36.07 -29.28 -26.32
C ILE A 447 -35.88 -27.84 -25.75
N ASN A 448 -36.47 -26.82 -26.42
CA ASN A 448 -36.87 -25.45 -26.01
C ASN A 448 -35.93 -24.54 -25.17
N ARG A 449 -35.71 -23.25 -25.50
CA ARG A 449 -36.63 -22.08 -25.65
C ARG A 449 -37.34 -21.63 -24.36
N ALA A 450 -37.65 -20.34 -24.13
CA ALA A 450 -37.07 -19.03 -24.52
C ALA A 450 -38.03 -17.89 -24.08
N VAL A 451 -37.48 -16.77 -23.58
CA VAL A 451 -37.98 -15.37 -23.66
C VAL A 451 -39.34 -15.00 -23.00
N GLY A 452 -39.29 -13.91 -22.21
CA GLY A 452 -40.45 -13.12 -21.76
C GLY A 452 -40.01 -11.90 -20.93
N THR A 453 -39.42 -10.85 -21.54
CA THR A 453 -40.09 -9.56 -21.84
C THR A 453 -40.75 -8.84 -20.64
N GLY A 454 -40.14 -7.76 -20.12
CA GLY A 454 -40.77 -6.93 -19.08
C GLY A 454 -39.96 -5.74 -18.53
N ARG A 455 -40.08 -4.56 -19.18
CA ARG A 455 -39.78 -3.20 -18.66
C ARG A 455 -40.60 -2.19 -19.48
N PRO A 456 -40.82 -0.93 -19.04
CA PRO A 456 -40.34 -0.29 -17.81
C PRO A 456 -41.47 0.31 -16.94
N ARG A 457 -41.10 0.85 -15.77
CA ARG A 457 -41.70 2.10 -15.26
C ARG A 457 -40.57 3.04 -14.86
N ALA A 458 -40.67 4.31 -15.27
CA ALA A 458 -39.84 5.39 -14.74
C ALA A 458 -40.61 6.09 -13.61
N ILE A 459 -39.88 6.60 -12.63
CA ILE A 459 -40.37 7.63 -11.71
C ILE A 459 -39.37 8.78 -11.83
N ASP A 460 -39.89 9.94 -12.21
CA ASP A 460 -39.13 11.18 -12.45
C ASP A 460 -39.31 12.08 -11.22
N HIS A 461 -38.23 12.36 -10.50
CA HIS A 461 -38.23 13.30 -9.38
C HIS A 461 -37.32 14.49 -9.69
N ARG A 462 -37.95 15.66 -9.81
CA ARG A 462 -37.33 16.93 -10.16
C ARG A 462 -36.20 17.33 -9.21
N ILE A 463 -35.17 17.91 -9.82
CA ILE A 463 -34.26 18.84 -9.15
C ILE A 463 -35.01 20.17 -8.98
N ASP A 464 -35.22 20.61 -7.74
CA ASP A 464 -35.59 22.00 -7.42
C ASP A 464 -34.42 22.69 -6.70
N GLY A 465 -33.80 23.66 -7.37
CA GLY A 465 -32.56 24.30 -6.91
C GLY A 465 -32.81 25.57 -6.10
N VAL A 466 -32.57 25.52 -4.78
CA VAL A 466 -32.70 26.70 -3.90
C VAL A 466 -31.35 27.40 -3.70
N ARG A 467 -31.18 28.54 -4.38
CA ARG A 467 -29.94 29.35 -4.38
C ARG A 467 -30.01 30.48 -3.33
N VAL A 468 -29.49 30.25 -2.13
CA VAL A 468 -29.38 31.29 -1.08
C VAL A 468 -28.00 31.94 -1.07
N ARG A 469 -27.97 33.27 -0.84
CA ARG A 469 -26.76 34.10 -0.80
C ARG A 469 -26.05 33.99 0.54
N GLY A 470 -24.73 33.86 0.53
CA GLY A 470 -23.92 33.89 1.76
C GLY A 470 -23.85 35.27 2.43
N ARG A 471 -23.44 35.29 3.70
CA ARG A 471 -23.02 36.50 4.43
C ARG A 471 -21.67 36.27 5.12
N ARG A 472 -20.80 37.28 5.12
CA ARG A 472 -19.59 37.36 5.95
C ARG A 472 -19.92 38.07 7.26
N THR A 473 -19.64 37.44 8.41
CA THR A 473 -19.34 38.03 9.74
C THR A 473 -19.24 36.86 10.73
N GLY A 474 -18.33 36.79 11.69
CA GLY A 474 -17.21 37.67 12.03
C GLY A 474 -16.36 37.04 13.15
N ARG A 475 -15.19 37.61 13.47
CA ARG A 475 -14.37 37.13 14.60
C ARG A 475 -15.04 37.46 15.94
N ALA A 476 -15.07 36.49 16.85
CA ALA A 476 -15.11 36.74 18.28
C ALA A 476 -14.18 35.72 18.98
N SER A 477 -13.26 36.20 19.81
CA SER A 477 -12.36 35.36 20.61
C SER A 477 -12.69 35.58 22.08
N PHE A 478 -12.94 34.52 22.83
CA PHE A 478 -13.01 34.55 24.28
C PHE A 478 -12.24 33.37 24.88
N ALA A 479 -11.68 33.57 26.07
CA ALA A 479 -10.71 32.68 26.68
C ALA A 479 -11.32 31.82 27.80
N LEU A 480 -10.75 30.63 28.01
CA LEU A 480 -10.96 29.83 29.20
C LEU A 480 -9.87 30.15 30.24
N PRO A 481 -10.21 30.28 31.54
CA PRO A 481 -9.22 30.28 32.61
C PRO A 481 -8.74 28.84 32.90
N ALA A 482 -7.50 28.71 33.36
CA ALA A 482 -6.93 27.43 33.77
C ALA A 482 -6.96 27.25 35.30
N THR A 483 -7.18 26.03 35.76
CA THR A 483 -6.94 25.60 37.14
C THR A 483 -6.11 24.31 37.13
N ALA A 484 -5.24 24.13 38.12
CA ALA A 484 -4.24 23.06 38.13
C ALA A 484 -4.20 22.33 39.49
N ALA A 485 -4.22 21.00 39.45
CA ALA A 485 -3.86 20.09 40.52
C ALA A 485 -3.26 18.84 39.85
N ALA A 486 -1.96 18.58 39.97
CA ALA A 486 -1.28 17.96 41.12
C ALA A 486 -1.48 16.43 41.17
N ALA A 487 -0.42 15.70 40.82
CA ALA A 487 -0.34 14.24 40.84
C ALA A 487 0.83 13.77 41.71
N PRO A 488 0.74 12.58 42.34
CA PRO A 488 1.90 11.80 42.75
C PRO A 488 2.14 10.58 41.84
N ARG A 489 3.29 9.93 42.02
CA ARG A 489 3.87 8.91 41.11
C ARG A 489 3.66 7.48 41.65
N ALA A 490 3.53 6.49 40.77
CA ALA A 490 4.49 5.38 40.61
C ALA A 490 3.98 4.31 39.61
N GLY A 491 4.91 3.57 38.97
CA GLY A 491 4.61 2.41 38.12
C GLY A 491 5.25 2.49 36.72
N ARG A 492 6.28 1.67 36.46
CA ARG A 492 6.92 1.54 35.14
C ARG A 492 6.65 0.14 34.56
N VAL A 493 6.14 0.09 33.33
CA VAL A 493 6.47 -0.97 32.36
C VAL A 493 6.67 -0.30 31.00
N LEU A 494 7.59 -0.81 30.19
CA LEU A 494 7.93 -0.32 28.85
C LEU A 494 7.54 -1.36 27.81
N ILE A 495 6.91 -0.91 26.73
CA ILE A 495 7.11 -1.30 25.32
C ILE A 495 6.44 -0.19 24.50
N GLY A 496 7.03 0.23 23.38
CA GLY A 496 6.56 1.39 22.63
C GLY A 496 6.51 1.16 21.12
N PHE A 497 5.43 1.62 20.49
CA PHE A 497 5.37 1.88 19.06
C PHE A 497 5.37 3.39 18.82
N CYS A 498 6.09 3.83 17.79
CA CYS A 498 6.31 5.25 17.51
C CYS A 498 5.54 5.70 16.28
N ALA A 499 4.56 6.58 16.48
CA ALA A 499 3.94 7.38 15.42
C ALA A 499 4.05 8.86 15.81
N GLN A 500 4.59 9.70 14.92
CA GLN A 500 4.70 11.14 15.14
C GLN A 500 4.39 11.95 13.88
N SER A 501 3.18 12.48 13.82
CA SER A 501 2.83 13.65 13.01
C SER A 501 2.87 14.91 13.88
N ARG A 502 3.32 16.05 13.33
CA ARG A 502 3.39 17.34 14.04
C ARG A 502 3.16 18.54 13.11
N PRO A 503 2.18 19.42 13.40
CA PRO A 503 2.17 20.80 12.93
C PRO A 503 2.97 21.73 13.88
N ARG A 504 3.20 22.98 13.46
CA ARG A 504 4.00 24.02 14.17
C ARG A 504 3.18 25.26 14.52
N SER A 505 3.56 25.96 15.59
CA SER A 505 3.39 27.42 15.73
C SER A 505 4.50 28.05 16.60
N ARG A 506 4.53 29.40 16.67
CA ARG A 506 5.56 30.25 17.31
C ARG A 506 5.17 30.58 18.77
N GLY A 507 6.03 31.05 19.67
CA GLY A 507 7.48 31.34 19.60
C GLY A 507 7.92 32.28 20.76
N GLU A 508 9.23 32.57 20.82
CA GLU A 508 9.95 33.43 21.81
C GLU A 508 10.27 32.79 23.19
N GLY A 509 11.51 32.85 23.70
CA GLY A 509 12.75 33.31 23.04
C GLY A 509 14.02 33.15 23.89
N ARG A 510 15.20 33.30 23.22
CA ARG A 510 16.59 33.30 23.75
C ARG A 510 17.12 31.95 24.32
N GLU A 511 18.39 31.57 24.14
CA GLU A 511 19.42 32.00 23.16
C GLU A 511 20.57 30.96 23.13
N ALA A 512 20.78 30.28 21.99
CA ALA A 512 21.97 29.45 21.74
C ALA A 512 22.13 29.17 20.23
N ARG A 513 23.20 29.67 19.60
CA ARG A 513 23.48 29.40 18.18
C ARG A 513 24.19 28.06 17.99
N ARG A 514 23.56 27.15 17.24
CA ARG A 514 24.25 26.21 16.35
C ARG A 514 23.58 26.28 14.99
N GLU A 515 24.36 26.52 13.95
CA GLU A 515 23.85 26.66 12.59
C GLU A 515 23.57 25.29 11.99
N TYR A 516 22.34 25.06 11.55
CA TYR A 516 22.03 24.01 10.59
C TYR A 516 22.41 24.54 9.21
N ARG A 517 23.44 23.97 8.58
CA ARG A 517 23.59 24.07 7.12
C ARG A 517 22.40 23.36 6.45
N PRO A 518 21.94 23.83 5.27
CA PRO A 518 21.24 22.96 4.34
C PRO A 518 22.11 21.73 4.01
N LEU A 519 21.49 20.62 3.63
CA LEU A 519 22.22 19.58 2.88
C LEU A 519 22.64 20.21 1.55
N ASP A 520 23.95 20.33 1.37
CA ASP A 520 24.54 21.11 0.30
C ASP A 520 24.42 20.35 -1.02
N GLN A 521 24.03 21.03 -2.10
CA GLN A 521 23.88 20.38 -3.41
C GLN A 521 25.22 19.82 -3.92
N THR A 522 26.33 20.32 -3.37
CA THR A 522 27.68 19.80 -3.55
C THR A 522 27.86 18.35 -3.11
N ASP A 523 27.14 17.85 -2.10
CA ASP A 523 27.35 16.48 -1.59
C ASP A 523 26.70 15.45 -2.52
N THR A 524 25.48 15.74 -3.00
CA THR A 524 24.82 14.97 -4.06
C THR A 524 25.63 15.07 -5.35
N MET A 525 26.16 16.25 -5.69
CA MET A 525 27.07 16.41 -6.82
C MET A 525 28.45 15.76 -6.60
N ALA A 526 28.93 15.53 -5.38
CA ALA A 526 30.19 14.83 -5.13
C ALA A 526 30.03 13.31 -5.34
N ALA A 527 28.91 12.74 -4.90
CA ALA A 527 28.53 11.37 -5.24
C ALA A 527 28.39 11.20 -6.76
N VAL A 528 27.65 12.09 -7.41
CA VAL A 528 27.48 12.07 -8.89
C VAL A 528 28.79 12.34 -9.63
N ALA A 529 29.64 13.27 -9.20
CA ALA A 529 30.93 13.57 -9.85
C ALA A 529 31.96 12.44 -9.69
N THR A 530 31.85 11.64 -8.62
CA THR A 530 32.63 10.40 -8.47
C THR A 530 32.17 9.35 -9.50
N CYS A 531 30.91 9.41 -9.94
CA CYS A 531 30.35 8.55 -10.99
C CYS A 531 30.54 9.09 -12.42
N THR A 532 30.46 10.41 -12.67
CA THR A 532 30.70 10.95 -14.03
C THR A 532 32.17 10.91 -14.42
N ARG A 533 33.10 11.08 -13.47
CA ARG A 533 34.54 10.79 -13.67
C ARG A 533 34.84 9.33 -14.06
N PHE A 534 33.87 8.43 -13.89
CA PHE A 534 33.92 7.04 -14.37
C PHE A 534 33.46 6.88 -15.84
N SER A 535 32.76 7.88 -16.38
CA SER A 535 32.30 7.92 -17.78
C SER A 535 33.24 8.75 -18.67
N ASP A 536 33.72 9.90 -18.17
CA ASP A 536 34.51 10.89 -18.94
C ASP A 536 35.93 10.43 -19.34
N ASN A 537 36.29 9.16 -19.08
CA ASN A 537 37.61 8.58 -19.39
C ASN A 537 37.57 7.47 -20.46
N TYR A 538 36.40 7.13 -21.01
CA TYR A 538 36.24 6.07 -22.03
C TYR A 538 35.30 6.49 -23.16
N ASP A 539 35.73 7.46 -23.98
CA ASP A 539 35.69 7.43 -25.46
C ASP A 539 36.05 8.80 -26.05
N LEU A 540 37.19 8.91 -26.77
CA LEU A 540 37.48 9.97 -27.76
C LEU A 540 38.86 9.89 -28.47
N LYS A 541 39.54 8.73 -28.51
CA LYS A 541 40.94 8.66 -29.01
C LYS A 541 41.35 7.52 -29.96
N GLU A 542 40.41 6.72 -30.50
CA GLU A 542 40.77 5.61 -31.39
C GLU A 542 40.02 5.57 -32.74
N GLU A 543 39.37 6.67 -33.18
CA GLU A 543 38.75 6.74 -34.52
C GLU A 543 39.02 8.05 -35.31
N LEU A 544 40.12 8.76 -35.01
CA LEU A 544 40.57 9.92 -35.79
C LEU A 544 42.11 9.96 -35.97
N GLY A 545 42.65 9.09 -36.84
CA GLY A 545 43.97 9.37 -37.45
C GLY A 545 44.85 8.21 -37.92
N LYS A 546 44.53 7.66 -39.10
CA LYS A 546 45.30 6.70 -39.93
C LYS A 546 45.21 5.22 -39.54
#